data_AF-A0A8W7P869-F1
#
_entry.id   AF-A0A8W7P869-F1
#
_cell.length_a   1.000
_cell.length_b   1.000
_cell.length_c   1.000
_cell.angle_alpha   90.00
_cell.angle_beta   90.00
_cell.angle_gamma   90.00
#
_symmetry.space_group_name_H-M   'P 1'
#
loop_
_entity.id
_entity.type
_entity.pdbx_description
1 polymer ?
#
loop_
_entity_poly.entity_id
_entity_poly.type
_entity_poly.pdbx_seq_one_letter_code
_entity_poly.pdbx_strand_id
1 'polypeptide(L)' 'MLPFTPPIVKRLLGWRKVSPDDSAEGKWGEKVIKSLAKKMKKSSALEELERALTAQSSHTKCIPISRAIQN' A
#
# COMPACT_ATOMS: atom_id res chain seq x y z
N MET A 1 -7.94 -7.01 -22.91
CA MET A 1 -8.28 -6.48 -21.57
C MET A 1 -6.98 -6.25 -20.83
N LEU A 2 -6.60 -4.99 -20.58
CA LEU A 2 -5.42 -4.66 -19.79
C LEU A 2 -5.71 -5.00 -18.32
N PRO A 3 -4.78 -5.60 -17.56
CA PRO A 3 -5.01 -5.89 -16.15
C PRO A 3 -5.28 -4.58 -15.41
N PHE A 4 -6.50 -4.44 -14.91
CA PHE A 4 -7.03 -3.22 -14.26
C PHE A 4 -6.43 -2.96 -12.86
N THR A 5 -5.35 -3.67 -12.52
CA THR A 5 -4.58 -3.47 -11.29
C THR A 5 -3.36 -2.62 -11.61
N PRO A 6 -3.25 -1.40 -11.07
CA PRO A 6 -2.07 -0.57 -11.25
C PRO A 6 -0.83 -1.38 -10.81
N PRO A 7 0.25 -1.42 -11.60
CA PRO A 7 1.42 -2.27 -11.35
C PRO A 7 2.02 -2.05 -9.95
N ILE A 8 1.91 -0.83 -9.44
CA ILE A 8 2.35 -0.46 -8.10
C ILE A 8 1.59 -1.21 -6.99
N VAL A 9 0.29 -1.47 -7.14
CA VAL A 9 -0.50 -2.21 -6.13
C VAL A 9 -0.02 -3.64 -6.03
N LYS A 10 0.30 -4.27 -7.18
CA LYS A 10 0.87 -5.62 -7.22
C LYS A 10 2.24 -5.68 -6.53
N ARG A 11 3.07 -4.65 -6.73
CA ARG A 11 4.37 -4.53 -6.06
C ARG A 11 4.22 -4.35 -4.55
N LEU A 12 3.32 -3.47 -4.09
CA LEU A 12 3.03 -3.27 -2.67
C LEU A 12 2.54 -4.55 -1.98
N LEU A 13 1.73 -5.36 -2.66
CA LEU A 13 1.30 -6.68 -2.16
C LEU A 13 2.49 -7.63 -1.98
N GLY A 14 3.48 -7.58 -2.88
CA GLY A 14 4.71 -8.37 -2.76
C GLY A 14 5.63 -7.93 -1.62
N TRP A 15 5.55 -6.67 -1.17
CA TRP A 15 6.30 -6.15 -0.01
C TRP A 15 5.69 -6.54 1.33
N ARG A 16 4.50 -7.13 1.33
CA ARG A 16 3.85 -7.56 2.56
C ARG A 16 4.67 -8.66 3.23
N LYS A 17 5.09 -8.43 4.47
CA LYS A 17 5.55 -9.51 5.36
C LYS A 17 4.32 -10.32 5.79
N VAL A 18 4.18 -11.53 5.25
CA VAL A 18 3.16 -12.49 5.67
C VAL A 18 3.81 -13.41 6.68
N SER A 19 3.31 -13.41 7.91
CA SER A 19 3.73 -14.37 8.94
C SER A 19 3.10 -15.74 8.64
N PRO A 20 3.78 -16.86 8.95
CA PRO A 20 3.30 -18.20 8.63
C PRO A 20 1.97 -18.58 9.30
N ASP A 21 1.59 -17.90 10.39
CA ASP A 21 0.35 -18.13 11.13
C ASP A 21 -0.85 -17.33 10.59
N ASP A 22 -0.73 -16.73 9.39
CA ASP A 22 -1.60 -15.63 8.99
C ASP A 22 -2.56 -15.97 7.85
N SER A 23 -3.39 -16.99 8.07
CA SER A 23 -4.42 -17.43 7.12
C SER A 23 -5.60 -16.46 7.01
N ALA A 24 -5.82 -15.61 8.03
CA ALA A 24 -6.93 -14.65 8.08
C ALA A 24 -6.52 -13.24 7.62
N GLU A 25 -5.33 -12.72 7.99
CA GLU A 25 -4.92 -11.39 7.52
C GLU A 25 -4.57 -11.41 6.04
N GLY A 26 -4.20 -12.55 5.45
CA GLY A 26 -3.98 -12.70 4.00
C GLY A 26 -5.03 -11.96 3.17
N LYS A 27 -6.31 -12.20 3.47
CA LYS A 27 -7.45 -11.56 2.78
C LYS A 27 -7.67 -10.10 3.19
N TRP A 28 -7.41 -9.74 4.44
CA TRP A 28 -7.64 -8.37 4.93
C TRP A 28 -6.57 -7.39 4.42
N GLY A 29 -5.31 -7.80 4.40
CA GLY A 29 -4.21 -6.95 3.94
C GLY A 29 -4.29 -6.59 2.46
N GLU A 30 -4.78 -7.48 1.60
CA GLU A 30 -5.02 -7.11 0.19
C GLU A 30 -6.10 -6.03 0.07
N LYS A 31 -7.15 -6.12 0.88
CA LYS A 31 -8.24 -5.14 0.91
C LYS A 31 -7.75 -3.78 1.43
N VAL A 32 -6.88 -3.78 2.44
CA VAL A 32 -6.24 -2.57 2.98
C VAL A 32 -5.32 -1.93 1.94
N ILE A 33 -4.45 -2.70 1.30
CA ILE A 33 -3.53 -2.18 0.27
C ILE A 33 -4.29 -1.63 -0.93
N LYS A 34 -5.33 -2.32 -1.42
CA LYS A 34 -6.19 -1.81 -2.50
C LYS A 34 -6.90 -0.51 -2.11
N SER A 35 -7.43 -0.44 -0.89
CA SER A 35 -8.11 0.77 -0.39
C SER A 35 -7.14 1.94 -0.23
N LEU A 36 -5.95 1.68 0.32
CA LEU A 36 -4.88 2.67 0.48
C LEU A 36 -4.43 3.20 -0.88
N ALA A 37 -4.12 2.31 -1.82
CA ALA A 37 -3.72 2.69 -3.18
C ALA A 37 -4.81 3.48 -3.91
N LYS A 38 -6.09 3.12 -3.74
CA LYS A 38 -7.21 3.88 -4.29
C LYS A 38 -7.28 5.30 -3.73
N LYS A 39 -7.06 5.46 -2.41
CA LYS A 39 -7.03 6.77 -1.74
C LYS A 39 -5.81 7.60 -2.16
N MET A 40 -4.67 6.94 -2.35
CA MET A 40 -3.42 7.57 -2.74
C MET A 40 -3.28 7.79 -4.25
N LYS A 41 -4.10 7.20 -5.12
CA LYS A 41 -4.01 7.42 -6.58
C LYS A 41 -4.16 8.89 -6.99
N LYS A 42 -4.81 9.72 -6.16
CA LYS A 42 -4.98 11.16 -6.41
C LYS A 42 -3.76 11.99 -5.99
N SER A 43 -2.83 11.43 -5.21
CA SER A 43 -1.57 12.06 -4.82
C SER A 43 -0.39 11.26 -5.38
N SER A 44 0.73 11.88 -5.73
CA SER A 44 1.97 11.15 -6.08
C SER A 44 2.60 10.38 -4.88
N ALA A 45 1.86 10.29 -3.77
CA ALA A 45 2.17 9.54 -2.56
C ALA A 45 2.40 8.04 -2.77
N LEU A 46 1.78 7.45 -3.80
CA LEU A 46 1.90 6.03 -4.12
C LEU A 46 3.32 5.65 -4.56
N GLU A 47 3.97 6.50 -5.36
CA GLU A 47 5.35 6.30 -5.82
C GLU A 47 6.34 6.43 -4.67
N GLU A 48 6.15 7.43 -3.80
CA GLU A 48 6.98 7.60 -2.60
C GLU A 48 6.79 6.42 -1.62
N LEU A 49 5.59 5.83 -1.53
CA LEU A 49 5.36 4.61 -0.73
C LEU A 49 6.17 3.42 -1.26
N GLU A 50 6.15 3.20 -2.57
CA GLU A 50 6.96 2.14 -3.19
C GLU A 50 8.45 2.40 -2.98
N ARG A 51 8.88 3.66 -3.13
CA ARG A 51 10.26 4.06 -2.91
C ARG A 51 10.70 3.87 -1.46
N ALA A 52 9.83 4.14 -0.48
CA ALA A 52 10.11 3.90 0.93
C ALA A 52 10.28 2.41 1.25
N LEU A 53 9.40 1.56 0.71
CA LEU A 53 9.49 0.11 0.90
C LEU A 53 10.71 -0.50 0.22
N THR A 54 11.04 -0.06 -0.99
CA THR A 54 12.20 -0.55 -1.74
C THR A 54 13.53 -0.06 -1.18
N ALA A 55 13.63 1.23 -0.85
CA ALA A 55 14.85 1.84 -0.32
C ALA A 55 15.09 1.47 1.16
N GLN A 56 14.05 1.05 1.89
CA GLN A 56 14.11 0.73 3.32
C GLN A 56 14.84 1.81 4.14
N SER A 57 14.63 3.06 3.77
CA SER A 57 15.33 4.22 4.31
C SER A 57 14.36 5.12 5.05
N SER A 58 14.78 5.61 6.21
CA SER A 58 14.03 6.60 7.00
C SER A 58 14.04 8.00 6.37
N HIS A 59 14.83 8.23 5.31
CA HIS A 59 14.94 9.53 4.64
C HIS A 59 13.85 9.78 3.58
N THR A 60 12.89 8.86 3.41
CA THR A 60 11.77 9.06 2.48
C THR A 60 10.78 10.09 2.98
N LYS A 61 10.10 10.78 2.06
CA LYS A 61 9.12 11.80 2.42
C LYS A 61 7.92 11.19 3.15
N CYS A 62 7.29 11.99 4.00
CA CYS A 62 6.04 11.61 4.64
C CYS A 62 4.94 11.39 3.59
N ILE A 63 4.12 10.37 3.81
CA ILE A 63 3.03 9.97 2.91
C ILE A 63 1.72 10.29 3.62
N PRO A 64 1.17 11.50 3.46
CA PRO A 64 0.03 11.95 4.25
C PRO A 64 -1.24 11.18 3.86
N ILE A 65 -1.93 10.65 4.87
CA ILE A 65 -3.26 10.07 4.72
C ILE A 65 -4.21 10.94 5.52
N SER A 66 -5.31 11.40 4.90
CA SER A 66 -6.35 12.13 5.65
C SER A 66 -6.87 11.24 6.77
N ARG A 67 -6.69 11.69 8.01
CA ARG A 67 -7.20 11.04 9.21
C ARG A 67 -8.72 11.00 9.15
N ALA A 68 -9.31 9.82 9.35
CA ALA A 68 -10.75 9.73 9.56
C ALA A 68 -11.06 10.30 10.95
N ILE A 69 -11.96 11.28 11.01
CA ILE A 69 -12.53 11.76 12.27
C ILE A 69 -13.61 10.73 12.61
N GLN A 70 -13.37 9.91 13.64
CA GLN A 70 -14.42 9.01 14.15
C GLN A 70 -15.28 9.85 15.10
N ASN A 71 -16.55 10.04 14.75
CA ASN A 71 -17.56 10.68 15.60
C ASN A 71 -18.41 9.60 16.27
#